data_AF-A0A848TBS3-F1
#
_entry.id   AF-A0A848TBS3-F1
#
_cell.length_a   1.000
_cell.length_b   1.000
_cell.length_c   1.000
_cell.angle_alpha   90.00
_cell.angle_beta   90.00
_cell.angle_gamma   90.00
#
_symmetry.space_group_name_H-M   'P 1'
#
loop_
_entity.id
_entity.type
_entity.pdbx_description
1 polymer ?
#
loop_
_entity_poly.entity_id
_entity_poly.type
_entity_poly.pdbx_seq_one_letter_code
_entity_poly.pdbx_strand_id
1 'polypeptide(L)' 'MVPLLILLLLGVLAYGWWRWRFTTLTRLCRWRQDRASGDWVCAACGARTETDGKAPRVCLRKS' A
#
# COMPACT_ATOMS: atom_id res chain seq x y z
N MET A 1 -5.78 -7.37 -34.37
CA MET A 1 -4.40 -7.39 -33.84
C MET A 1 -4.22 -6.34 -32.73
N VAL A 2 -4.15 -5.05 -33.07
CA VAL A 2 -3.94 -3.91 -32.16
C VAL A 2 -5.02 -3.71 -31.07
N PRO A 3 -6.33 -3.81 -31.35
CA PRO A 3 -7.35 -3.53 -30.32
C PRO A 3 -7.32 -4.53 -29.16
N LEU A 4 -6.95 -5.79 -29.43
CA LEU A 4 -6.78 -6.81 -28.40
C LEU A 4 -5.63 -6.47 -27.44
N LEU A 5 -4.53 -5.96 -27.98
CA LEU A 5 -3.36 -5.57 -27.18
C LEU A 5 -3.67 -4.37 -26.27
N ILE A 6 -4.45 -3.40 -26.76
CA ILE A 6 -4.87 -2.24 -25.95
C ILE A 6 -5.78 -2.67 -24.80
N LEU A 7 -6.76 -3.55 -25.07
CA LEU A 7 -7.64 -4.09 -24.02
C LEU A 7 -6.85 -4.87 -22.96
N LEU A 8 -5.90 -5.70 -23.39
CA LEU A 8 -5.05 -6.45 -22.47
C LEU A 8 -4.17 -5.52 -21.63
N LEU A 9 -3.58 -4.49 -22.24
CA LEU A 9 -2.79 -3.48 -21.54
C LEU A 9 -3.62 -2.76 -20.47
N LEU A 10 -4.82 -2.27 -20.84
CA LEU A 10 -5.73 -1.62 -19.91
C LEU A 10 -6.14 -2.56 -18.77
N GLY A 11 -6.41 -3.83 -19.08
CA GLY A 11 -6.73 -4.85 -18.09
C GLY A 11 -5.58 -5.09 -17.10
N VAL A 12 -4.34 -5.19 -17.59
CA VAL A 12 -3.15 -5.38 -16.73
C VAL A 12 -2.89 -4.16 -15.86
N LEU A 13 -2.99 -2.95 -16.42
CA LEU A 13 -2.82 -1.71 -15.67
C LEU A 13 -3.90 -1.55 -14.59
N ALA A 14 -5.16 -1.80 -14.94
CA ALA A 14 -6.29 -1.77 -14.01
C ALA A 14 -6.14 -2.84 -12.92
N TYR A 15 -5.74 -4.06 -13.28
CA TYR A 15 -5.51 -5.14 -12.33
C TYR A 15 -4.33 -4.82 -11.40
N GLY A 16 -3.22 -4.29 -11.92
CA GLY A 16 -2.08 -3.87 -11.11
C GLY A 16 -2.44 -2.76 -10.14
N TRP A 17 -3.21 -1.76 -10.60
CA TRP A 17 -3.71 -0.68 -9.75
C TRP A 17 -4.69 -1.18 -8.70
N TRP A 18 -5.61 -2.08 -9.07
CA TRP A 18 -6.56 -2.69 -8.14
C TRP A 18 -5.85 -3.57 -7.11
N ARG A 19 -4.90 -4.39 -7.52
CA ARG A 19 -4.07 -5.19 -6.59
C ARG A 19 -3.31 -4.28 -5.64
N TRP A 20 -2.62 -3.25 -6.15
CA TRP A 20 -1.93 -2.28 -5.31
C TRP A 20 -2.88 -1.56 -4.33
N ARG A 21 -4.10 -1.23 -4.77
CA ARG A 21 -5.12 -0.55 -3.96
C ARG A 21 -5.94 -1.47 -3.06
N PHE A 22 -5.89 -2.80 -3.17
CA PHE A 22 -6.76 -3.68 -2.36
C PHE A 22 -6.05 -4.87 -1.71
N THR A 23 -4.83 -5.22 -2.09
CA THR A 23 -4.09 -6.29 -1.38
C THR A 23 -3.42 -5.73 -0.12
N THR A 24 -4.05 -5.98 1.04
CA THR A 24 -3.56 -5.62 2.38
C THR A 24 -2.45 -6.53 2.90
N LEU A 25 -2.16 -7.64 2.20
CA LEU A 25 -1.06 -8.54 2.53
C LEU A 25 0.22 -8.07 1.85
N THR A 26 0.98 -7.20 2.52
CA THR A 26 2.39 -7.08 2.20
C THR A 26 3.21 -7.38 3.44
N ARG A 27 3.91 -8.51 3.42
CA ARG A 27 5.11 -8.74 4.26
C ARG A 27 6.19 -7.66 4.04
N LEU A 28 5.94 -6.72 3.13
CA LEU A 28 6.75 -5.55 2.79
C LEU A 28 6.19 -4.24 3.38
N CYS A 29 5.30 -4.27 4.39
CA CYS A 29 4.89 -3.05 5.08
C CYS A 29 6.12 -2.30 5.60
N ARG A 30 6.40 -1.16 4.96
CA ARG A 30 7.52 -0.27 5.30
C ARG A 30 6.99 0.86 6.16
N TRP A 31 6.94 0.61 7.45
CA TRP A 31 6.65 1.65 8.44
C TRP A 31 7.84 2.59 8.58
N ARG A 32 7.56 3.89 8.49
CA ARG A 32 8.51 4.97 8.77
C ARG A 32 7.94 5.79 9.90
N GLN A 33 8.79 6.13 10.87
CA GLN A 33 8.40 7.02 11.94
C GLN A 33 8.57 8.47 11.47
N ASP A 34 7.53 9.26 11.60
CA ASP A 34 7.62 10.70 11.51
C ASP A 34 8.10 11.23 12.86
N ARG A 35 9.30 11.83 12.88
CA ARG A 35 9.88 12.35 14.13
C ARG A 35 9.23 13.66 14.58
N ALA A 36 8.50 14.35 13.70
CA ALA A 36 7.84 15.60 14.05
C ALA A 36 6.54 15.35 14.82
N SER A 37 5.75 14.34 14.42
CA SER A 37 4.48 14.01 15.08
C SER A 37 4.55 12.77 15.99
N GLY A 38 5.61 11.97 15.93
CA GLY A 38 5.71 10.72 16.67
C GLY A 38 4.93 9.55 16.02
N ASP A 39 4.19 9.82 14.95
CA ASP A 39 3.37 8.84 14.25
C ASP A 39 4.20 7.90 13.38
N TRP A 40 3.69 6.69 13.21
CA TRP A 40 4.18 5.75 12.21
C TRP A 40 3.31 5.82 10.97
N VAL A 41 3.94 6.02 9.82
CA VAL A 41 3.30 6.05 8.51
C VAL A 41 3.83 4.93 7.64
N CYS A 42 2.95 4.13 7.06
CA CYS A 42 3.35 3.09 6.12
C CYS A 42 3.56 3.68 4.72
N ALA A 43 4.78 3.57 4.19
CA ALA A 43 5.12 4.05 2.85
C ALA A 43 4.42 3.27 1.71
N ALA A 44 3.92 2.05 2.00
CA ALA A 44 3.28 1.20 1.00
C ALA A 44 1.77 1.46 0.87
N CYS A 45 1.07 1.71 1.99
CA CYS A 45 -0.39 1.85 2.00
C CYS A 45 -0.89 3.19 2.56
N GLY A 46 -0.02 4.04 3.11
CA GLY A 46 -0.37 5.32 3.71
C GLY A 46 -1.06 5.23 5.07
N ALA A 47 -1.19 4.03 5.65
CA ALA A 47 -1.75 3.86 6.99
C ALA A 47 -0.93 4.64 8.02
N ARG A 48 -1.61 5.30 8.96
CA ARG A 48 -1.01 6.04 10.07
C ARG A 48 -1.40 5.38 11.38
N THR A 49 -0.47 5.30 12.31
CA THR A 49 -0.75 4.88 13.67
C THR A 49 0.18 5.56 14.64
N GLU A 50 -0.37 5.90 15.79
CA GLU A 50 0.41 6.23 16.97
C GLU A 50 0.73 4.92 17.70
N THR A 51 1.96 4.73 18.15
CA THR A 51 2.38 3.60 18.96
C THR A 51 3.51 4.07 19.87
N ASP A 52 3.60 3.50 21.07
CA ASP A 52 4.67 3.69 22.05
C ASP A 52 6.06 3.26 21.52
N GLY A 53 6.59 3.98 20.53
CA GLY A 53 7.97 3.87 20.04
C GLY A 53 8.32 2.62 19.24
N LYS A 54 7.40 1.67 19.04
CA LYS A 54 7.62 0.43 18.28
C LYS A 54 7.00 0.48 16.88
N ALA A 55 7.72 -0.03 15.88
CA ALA A 55 7.14 -0.17 14.55
C ALA A 55 5.98 -1.20 14.57
N PRO A 56 4.83 -0.91 13.91
CA PRO A 56 3.73 -1.86 13.83
C PRO A 56 4.15 -3.11 13.05
N ARG A 57 3.85 -4.29 13.59
CA ARG A 57 4.16 -5.58 12.93
C ARG A 57 3.11 -6.00 11.90
N VAL A 58 1.97 -5.31 11.87
CA VAL A 58 0.82 -5.59 11.02
C VAL A 58 0.44 -4.35 10.21
N CYS A 59 -0.15 -4.54 9.04
CA CYS A 59 -0.67 -3.45 8.22
C CYS A 59 -1.97 -2.93 8.82
N LEU A 60 -2.03 -1.65 9.24
CA LEU A 60 -3.21 -1.02 9.83
C LEU A 60 -4.04 -0.25 8.80
N ARG A 61 -4.08 -0.74 7.57
CA ARG A 61 -4.88 -0.11 6.53
C ARG A 61 -6.36 -0.27 6.87
N LYS A 62 -7.04 0.82 7.19
CA LYS A 62 -8.51 0.86 7.21
C LYS A 62 -8.99 0.60 5.77
N SER A 63 -9.77 -0.47 5.59
CA SER A 63 -10.36 -0.86 4.30
C SER A 63 -11.26 0.24 3.76
#